data_AF-A0A349EIU3-F1
#
_entry.id   AF-A0A349EIU3-F1
#
_cell.length_a   1.000
_cell.length_b   1.000
_cell.length_c   1.000
_cell.angle_alpha   90.00
_cell.angle_beta   90.00
_cell.angle_gamma   90.00
#
_symmetry.space_group_name_H-M   'P 1'
#
loop_
_entity.id
_entity.type
_entity.pdbx_description
1 polymer ?
#
loop_
_entity_poly.entity_id
_entity_poly.type
_entity_poly.pdbx_seq_one_letter_code
_entity_poly.pdbx_strand_id
1 'polypeptide(L)'
;MVDPHGADFIKIRRDVWYGSASGARTHALWGIGAAYRYTEQRLLPGEEVHVIGRFRTVGGLREAPDMQRAVAELLEQWKRDPQRMALFDRRRNGRIDPDEWDAARRAAEKQVLREQVQQGVDPDIHLLADTEEASRPFIIAAFQEEDRLIRYFQWRATACLLAAVIAGGLLLYRL
;
A
#
# COMPACT_ATOMS: atom_id res chain seq x y z
N MET A 1 0.43 2.44 2.01
CA MET A 1 1.26 1.22 2.14
C MET A 1 0.86 0.23 1.05
N VAL A 2 1.82 -0.51 0.48
CA VAL A 2 1.60 -1.49 -0.59
C VAL A 2 1.94 -2.87 -0.04
N ASP A 3 1.02 -3.81 -0.16
CA ASP A 3 1.27 -5.23 0.14
C ASP A 3 1.73 -5.94 -1.15
N PRO A 4 2.98 -6.41 -1.25
CA PRO A 4 3.52 -6.98 -2.48
C PRO A 4 3.06 -8.42 -2.76
N HIS A 5 2.35 -9.07 -1.84
CA HIS A 5 1.94 -10.46 -2.02
C HIS A 5 1.00 -10.61 -3.23
N GLY A 6 1.28 -11.58 -4.11
CA GLY A 6 0.50 -11.81 -5.34
C GLY A 6 0.80 -10.84 -6.49
N ALA A 7 1.73 -9.89 -6.32
CA ALA A 7 2.08 -8.94 -7.36
C ALA A 7 2.89 -9.58 -8.49
N ASP A 8 2.52 -9.27 -9.73
CA ASP A 8 3.36 -9.47 -10.89
C ASP A 8 4.37 -8.32 -11.02
N PHE A 9 5.65 -8.69 -11.02
CA PHE A 9 6.76 -7.74 -11.06
C PHE A 9 7.25 -7.49 -12.49
N ILE A 10 7.12 -6.25 -12.96
CA ILE A 10 7.46 -5.85 -14.33
C ILE A 10 8.67 -4.90 -14.34
N LYS A 11 9.61 -5.12 -15.28
CA LYS A 11 10.78 -4.26 -15.53
C LYS A 11 11.74 -4.04 -14.34
N ILE A 12 11.68 -4.92 -13.34
CA ILE A 12 12.57 -4.90 -12.18
C ILE A 12 13.96 -5.41 -12.53
N ARG A 13 15.00 -4.88 -11.85
CA ARG A 13 16.36 -5.41 -11.96
C ARG A 13 16.35 -6.90 -11.66
N ARG A 14 16.81 -7.67 -12.64
CA ARG A 14 16.91 -9.12 -12.56
C ARG A 14 18.37 -9.53 -12.69
N ASP A 15 18.91 -10.15 -11.66
CA ASP A 15 20.21 -10.82 -11.72
C ASP A 15 19.99 -12.33 -11.77
N VAL A 16 20.78 -13.01 -12.60
CA VAL A 16 20.71 -14.46 -12.79
C VAL A 16 22.12 -14.99 -12.67
N TRP A 17 22.33 -15.88 -11.69
CA TRP A 17 23.62 -16.54 -11.52
C TRP A 17 23.43 -18.04 -11.31
N TYR A 18 24.53 -18.76 -11.53
CA TYR A 18 24.62 -20.19 -11.31
C TYR A 18 25.42 -20.44 -10.03
N GLY A 19 25.02 -21.43 -9.25
CA GLY A 19 25.60 -21.68 -7.94
C GLY A 19 25.48 -23.12 -7.48
N SER A 20 26.14 -23.40 -6.36
CA SER A 20 25.90 -24.63 -5.58
C SER A 20 24.65 -24.46 -4.70
N ALA A 21 24.24 -25.53 -4.01
CA ALA A 21 23.08 -25.50 -3.11
C ALA A 21 23.16 -24.45 -1.99
N SER A 22 24.36 -23.97 -1.63
CA SER A 22 24.55 -22.92 -0.63
C SER A 22 24.26 -21.50 -1.16
N GLY A 23 23.94 -21.34 -2.44
CA GLY A 23 23.72 -20.03 -3.08
C GLY A 23 25.01 -19.31 -3.48
N ALA A 24 26.18 -19.85 -3.12
CA ALA A 24 27.47 -19.29 -3.55
C ALA A 24 27.59 -19.35 -5.08
N ARG A 25 28.00 -18.22 -5.68
CA ARG A 25 28.23 -18.11 -7.12
C ARG A 25 29.33 -19.08 -7.53
N THR A 26 29.02 -19.95 -8.48
CA THR A 26 30.03 -20.81 -9.12
C THR A 26 30.36 -20.26 -10.49
N HIS A 27 31.65 -20.29 -10.86
CA HIS A 27 32.08 -19.95 -12.21
C HIS A 27 31.68 -21.09 -13.15
N ALA A 28 30.41 -21.13 -13.53
CA ALA A 28 29.88 -22.02 -14.55
C ALA A 28 29.67 -21.22 -15.84
N LEU A 29 30.46 -21.51 -16.87
CA LEU A 29 30.23 -20.96 -18.20
C LEU A 29 28.93 -21.55 -18.74
N TRP A 30 27.93 -20.68 -18.92
CA TRP A 30 26.63 -21.03 -19.51
C TRP A 30 25.86 -22.13 -18.73
N GLY A 31 26.10 -22.24 -17.42
CA GLY A 31 25.42 -23.20 -16.55
C GLY A 31 25.93 -24.64 -16.63
N ILE A 32 26.95 -24.93 -17.45
CA ILE A 32 27.53 -26.27 -17.54
C ILE A 32 28.31 -26.55 -16.24
N GLY A 33 27.89 -27.60 -15.51
CA GLY A 33 28.46 -27.98 -14.21
C GLY A 33 27.85 -27.26 -13.00
N ALA A 34 26.86 -26.39 -13.20
CA ALA A 34 26.13 -25.77 -12.09
C ALA A 34 24.98 -26.66 -11.63
N ALA A 35 24.85 -26.83 -10.31
CA ALA A 35 23.75 -27.59 -9.72
C ALA A 35 22.44 -26.79 -9.69
N TYR A 36 22.52 -25.47 -9.55
CA TYR A 36 21.36 -24.60 -9.41
C TYR A 36 21.50 -23.30 -10.23
N ARG A 37 20.35 -22.80 -10.70
CA ARG A 37 20.20 -21.46 -11.30
C ARG A 37 19.37 -20.60 -10.34
N TYR A 38 19.98 -19.53 -9.86
CA TYR A 38 19.33 -18.54 -9.01
C TYR A 38 18.85 -17.37 -9.85
N THR A 39 17.66 -16.87 -9.55
CA THR A 39 17.11 -15.63 -10.09
C THR A 39 16.80 -14.72 -8.91
N GLU A 40 17.30 -13.50 -8.96
CA GLU A 40 16.99 -12.47 -7.97
C GLU A 40 16.35 -11.27 -8.67
N GLN A 41 15.25 -10.78 -8.10
CA GLN A 41 14.58 -9.57 -8.52
C GLN A 41 14.63 -8.57 -7.37
N ARG A 42 15.13 -7.35 -7.63
CA ARG A 42 15.37 -6.34 -6.59
C ARG A 42 14.77 -4.98 -6.97
N LEU A 43 14.09 -4.39 -6.00
CA LEU A 43 13.74 -2.97 -5.97
C LEU A 43 14.77 -2.26 -5.08
N LEU A 44 15.41 -1.22 -5.59
CA LEU A 44 16.36 -0.44 -4.80
C LEU A 44 15.67 0.73 -4.10
N PRO A 45 16.14 1.15 -2.91
CA PRO A 45 15.66 2.37 -2.28
C PRO A 45 15.82 3.57 -3.23
N GLY A 46 14.75 4.35 -3.38
CA GLY A 46 14.72 5.53 -4.25
C GLY A 46 14.35 5.27 -5.70
N GLU A 47 14.10 4.02 -6.12
CA GLU A 47 13.53 3.74 -7.44
C GLU A 47 12.05 4.13 -7.47
N GLU A 48 11.63 4.83 -8.53
CA GLU A 48 10.22 5.11 -8.77
C GLU A 48 9.49 3.82 -9.16
N VAL A 49 8.44 3.52 -8.41
CA VAL A 49 7.61 2.33 -8.60
C VAL A 49 6.20 2.75 -8.96
N HIS A 50 5.68 2.17 -10.03
CA HIS A 50 4.30 2.26 -10.43
C HIS A 50 3.58 1.01 -9.98
N VAL A 51 2.48 1.18 -9.25
CA VAL A 51 1.70 0.06 -8.73
C VAL A 51 0.26 0.16 -9.20
N ILE A 52 -0.26 -0.95 -9.73
CA ILE A 52 -1.66 -1.11 -10.15
C ILE A 52 -2.23 -2.25 -9.34
N GLY A 53 -3.34 -2.01 -8.64
CA GLY A 53 -3.99 -3.01 -7.79
C GLY A 53 -5.28 -2.49 -7.17
N ARG A 54 -5.83 -3.23 -6.20
CA ARG A 54 -7.00 -2.78 -5.47
C ARG A 54 -6.59 -1.73 -4.44
N PHE A 55 -7.00 -0.50 -4.68
CA PHE A 55 -6.88 0.59 -3.72
C PHE A 55 -8.02 0.52 -2.70
N ARG A 56 -7.69 0.37 -1.42
CA ARG A 56 -8.63 0.49 -0.31
C ARG A 56 -8.09 1.48 0.70
N THR A 57 -8.96 2.26 1.29
CA THR A 57 -8.62 3.08 2.46
C THR A 57 -9.15 2.34 3.66
N VAL A 58 -8.25 1.98 4.58
CA VAL A 58 -8.58 1.32 5.85
C VAL A 58 -8.43 2.37 6.94
N GLY A 59 -9.42 2.43 7.82
CA GLY A 59 -9.55 3.54 8.77
C GLY A 59 -10.51 4.65 8.31
N GLY A 60 -10.75 5.59 9.21
CA GLY A 60 -11.73 6.65 9.04
C GLY A 60 -13.17 6.22 9.34
N LEU A 61 -14.09 7.19 9.31
CA LEU A 61 -15.51 7.04 9.68
C LEU A 61 -16.29 6.02 8.81
N ARG A 62 -15.68 5.55 7.71
CA ARG A 62 -16.32 4.70 6.70
C ARG A 62 -16.36 3.22 7.09
N GLU A 63 -15.48 2.78 7.99
CA GLU A 63 -15.49 1.44 8.61
C GLU A 63 -16.01 1.47 10.06
N ALA A 64 -16.58 2.60 10.51
CA ALA A 64 -17.16 2.71 11.85
C ALA A 64 -18.20 1.59 12.07
N PRO A 65 -18.14 0.86 13.20
CA PRO A 65 -19.13 -0.15 13.52
C PRO A 65 -20.54 0.45 13.44
N ASP A 66 -21.51 -0.35 12.99
CA ASP A 66 -22.92 0.04 12.98
C ASP A 66 -23.30 0.63 14.34
N MET A 67 -23.67 1.92 14.35
CA MET A 67 -24.01 2.68 15.56
C MET A 67 -25.01 1.91 16.42
N GLN A 68 -25.99 1.26 15.80
CA GLN A 68 -27.02 0.52 16.53
C GLN A 68 -26.45 -0.70 17.25
N ARG A 69 -25.52 -1.42 16.61
CA ARG A 69 -24.83 -2.57 17.23
C ARG A 69 -23.93 -2.13 18.37
N ALA A 70 -23.13 -1.07 18.17
CA ALA A 70 -22.24 -0.55 19.20
C ALA A 70 -23.02 -0.06 20.44
N VAL A 71 -24.16 0.61 20.24
CA VAL A 71 -25.05 1.01 21.34
C VAL A 71 -25.65 -0.20 22.06
N ALA A 72 -26.07 -1.23 21.32
CA ALA A 72 -26.62 -2.44 21.91
C ALA A 72 -25.58 -3.19 22.77
N GLU A 73 -24.36 -3.35 22.26
CA GLU A 73 -23.24 -3.97 22.98
C GLU A 73 -22.87 -3.18 24.24
N LEU A 74 -22.81 -1.85 24.16
CA LEU A 74 -22.53 -1.00 25.31
C LEU A 74 -23.62 -1.11 26.38
N LEU A 75 -24.90 -1.15 25.96
CA LEU A 75 -26.02 -1.35 26.88
C LEU A 75 -25.99 -2.74 27.53
N GLU A 76 -25.58 -3.79 26.81
CA GLU A 76 -25.36 -5.11 27.42
C GLU A 76 -24.27 -5.08 28.48
N GLN A 77 -23.16 -4.41 28.21
CA GLN A 77 -22.08 -4.25 29.19
C GLN A 77 -22.57 -3.50 30.43
N TRP A 78 -23.37 -2.44 30.25
CA TRP A 78 -23.93 -1.68 31.36
C TRP A 78 -24.91 -2.50 32.18
N LYS A 79 -25.75 -3.33 31.55
CA LYS A 79 -26.64 -4.25 32.27
C LYS A 79 -25.89 -5.24 33.16
N ARG A 80 -24.66 -5.62 32.79
CA ARG A 80 -23.79 -6.51 33.57
C ARG A 80 -23.06 -5.77 34.71
N ASP A 81 -23.13 -4.44 34.76
CA ASP A 81 -22.53 -3.58 35.79
C ASP A 81 -23.63 -2.91 36.64
N PRO A 82 -23.98 -3.50 37.81
CA PRO A 82 -25.03 -2.97 38.68
C PRO A 82 -24.74 -1.55 39.19
N GLN A 83 -23.46 -1.20 39.39
CA GLN A 83 -23.08 0.13 39.88
C GLN A 83 -23.33 1.18 38.81
N ARG A 84 -23.03 0.86 37.55
CA ARG A 84 -23.29 1.75 36.42
C ARG A 84 -24.79 1.92 36.16
N MET A 85 -25.57 0.86 36.30
CA MET A 85 -27.04 0.95 36.21
C MET A 85 -27.66 1.76 37.35
N ALA A 86 -27.11 1.71 38.56
CA ALA A 86 -27.59 2.52 39.69
C ALA A 86 -27.48 4.04 39.45
N LEU A 87 -26.60 4.49 38.54
CA LEU A 87 -26.51 5.91 38.15
C LEU A 87 -27.75 6.41 37.40
N PHE A 88 -28.52 5.50 36.79
CA PHE A 88 -29.72 5.82 36.02
C PHE A 88 -31.01 5.64 36.83
N ASP A 89 -30.98 4.94 37.97
CA ASP A 89 -32.10 4.82 38.92
C ASP A 89 -32.26 6.13 39.71
N ARG A 90 -33.01 7.07 39.13
CA ARG A 90 -33.32 8.38 39.73
C ARG A 90 -34.33 8.26 40.84
N ARG A 91 -35.24 7.29 40.75
CA ARG A 91 -36.31 7.08 41.73
C ARG A 91 -35.84 6.26 42.95
N ARG A 92 -34.63 5.71 42.90
CA ARG A 92 -34.02 4.85 43.94
C ARG A 92 -34.92 3.69 44.33
N ASN A 93 -35.68 3.17 43.38
CA ASN A 93 -36.62 2.07 43.63
C ASN A 93 -35.97 0.70 43.42
N GLY A 94 -34.68 0.66 43.05
CA GLY A 94 -33.91 -0.56 42.81
C GLY A 94 -34.23 -1.24 41.48
N ARG A 95 -35.03 -0.59 40.62
CA ARG A 95 -35.40 -1.02 39.27
C ARG A 95 -35.17 0.14 38.30
N ILE A 96 -35.03 -0.17 37.02
CA ILE A 96 -34.95 0.86 35.99
C ILE A 96 -36.29 0.91 35.27
N ASP A 97 -36.99 2.02 35.46
CA ASP A 97 -38.26 2.29 34.78
C ASP A 97 -38.00 2.63 33.29
N PRO A 98 -39.02 2.55 32.41
CA PRO A 98 -38.85 2.85 30.98
C PRO A 98 -38.23 4.23 30.69
N ASP A 99 -38.59 5.27 31.46
CA ASP A 99 -38.05 6.62 31.29
C ASP A 99 -36.55 6.71 31.64
N GLU A 100 -36.14 5.96 32.66
CA GLU A 100 -34.76 5.85 33.13
C GLU A 100 -33.92 5.02 32.14
N TRP A 101 -34.53 4.01 31.53
CA TRP A 101 -33.94 3.23 30.45
C TRP A 101 -33.68 4.08 29.20
N ASP A 102 -34.59 4.96 28.84
CA ASP A 102 -34.37 5.90 27.73
C ASP A 102 -33.24 6.90 28.02
N ALA A 103 -33.05 7.28 29.29
CA ALA A 103 -31.89 8.07 29.71
C ALA A 103 -30.57 7.29 29.54
N ALA A 104 -30.57 5.99 29.91
CA ALA A 104 -29.43 5.11 29.69
C ALA A 104 -29.13 4.93 28.19
N ARG A 105 -30.14 4.72 27.34
CA ARG A 105 -29.97 4.62 25.88
C ARG A 105 -29.34 5.88 25.29
N ARG A 106 -29.86 7.08 25.62
CA ARG A 106 -29.30 8.36 25.14
C ARG A 106 -27.86 8.57 25.61
N ALA A 107 -27.54 8.16 26.83
CA ALA A 107 -26.17 8.24 27.35
C ALA A 107 -25.23 7.30 26.59
N ALA A 108 -25.68 6.08 26.29
CA ALA A 108 -24.93 5.10 25.49
C ALA A 108 -24.69 5.62 24.07
N GLU A 109 -25.72 6.14 23.38
CA GLU A 109 -25.58 6.76 22.06
C GLU A 109 -24.55 7.89 22.05
N LYS A 110 -24.60 8.78 23.04
CA LYS A 110 -23.65 9.90 23.15
C LYS A 110 -22.22 9.42 23.41
N GLN A 111 -22.05 8.35 24.18
CA GLN A 111 -20.74 7.77 24.46
C GLN A 111 -20.15 7.09 23.23
N VAL A 112 -20.92 6.24 22.54
CA VAL A 112 -20.51 5.60 21.29
C VAL A 112 -20.15 6.64 20.24
N LEU A 113 -20.96 7.69 20.08
CA LEU A 113 -20.66 8.79 19.16
C LEU A 113 -19.34 9.48 19.51
N ARG A 114 -19.08 9.72 20.79
CA ARG A 114 -17.82 10.34 21.24
C ARG A 114 -16.62 9.42 20.94
N GLU A 115 -16.75 8.13 21.21
CA GLU A 115 -15.72 7.13 20.94
C GLU A 115 -15.45 7.02 19.43
N GLN A 116 -16.48 7.01 18.59
CA GLN A 116 -16.34 7.02 17.14
C GLN A 116 -15.67 8.29 16.61
N VAL A 117 -16.01 9.47 17.14
CA VAL A 117 -15.34 10.72 16.76
C VAL A 117 -13.87 10.72 17.18
N GLN A 118 -13.54 10.13 18.33
CA GLN A 118 -12.15 9.99 18.80
C GLN A 118 -11.36 8.96 17.99
N GLN A 119 -11.98 7.84 17.61
CA GLN A 119 -11.38 6.80 16.77
C GLN A 119 -11.26 7.22 15.30
N GLY A 120 -12.18 8.04 14.80
CA GLY A 120 -12.12 8.62 13.45
C GLY A 120 -11.00 9.64 13.25
N VAL A 121 -10.16 9.87 14.27
CA VAL A 121 -8.92 10.67 14.18
C VAL A 121 -7.73 9.82 13.72
N ASP A 122 -7.86 8.48 13.69
CA ASP A 122 -6.78 7.66 13.14
C ASP A 122 -6.60 7.98 11.64
N PRO A 123 -5.36 8.22 11.20
CA PRO A 123 -5.08 8.63 9.84
C PRO A 123 -5.52 7.52 8.87
N ASP A 124 -6.28 7.89 7.85
CA ASP A 124 -6.65 7.03 6.73
C ASP A 124 -5.39 6.33 6.17
N ILE A 125 -5.29 5.02 6.35
CA ILE A 125 -4.20 4.24 5.76
C ILE A 125 -4.66 3.80 4.38
N HIS A 126 -4.10 4.44 3.35
CA HIS A 126 -4.27 4.00 1.98
C HIS A 126 -3.47 2.71 1.76
N LEU A 127 -4.16 1.60 1.51
CA LEU A 127 -3.59 0.30 1.21
C LEU A 127 -3.81 -0.03 -0.27
N LEU A 128 -2.74 -0.47 -0.93
CA LEU A 128 -2.82 -1.12 -2.23
C LEU A 128 -2.46 -2.58 -2.06
N ALA A 129 -3.35 -3.47 -2.48
CA ALA A 129 -3.16 -4.92 -2.31
C ALA A 129 -3.69 -5.69 -3.53
N ASP A 130 -3.43 -6.99 -3.53
CA ASP A 130 -3.94 -7.90 -4.53
C ASP A 130 -5.46 -7.80 -4.66
N THR A 131 -5.90 -7.91 -5.90
CA THR A 131 -7.30 -7.98 -6.21
C THR A 131 -7.67 -9.45 -6.13
N GLU A 132 -8.28 -9.87 -5.01
CA GLU A 132 -8.82 -11.24 -4.77
C GLU A 132 -9.66 -11.84 -5.93
N GLU A 133 -9.96 -11.03 -6.97
CA GLU A 133 -10.48 -11.48 -8.26
C GLU A 133 -9.34 -11.81 -9.23
N ALA A 134 -9.24 -13.08 -9.64
CA ALA A 134 -8.22 -13.55 -10.60
C ALA A 134 -8.23 -12.85 -11.98
N SER A 135 -9.29 -12.09 -12.32
CA SER A 135 -9.41 -11.35 -13.58
C SER A 135 -8.76 -9.97 -13.56
N ARG A 136 -8.34 -9.48 -12.39
CA ARG A 136 -7.78 -8.13 -12.23
C ARG A 136 -6.29 -8.23 -11.89
N PRO A 137 -5.41 -7.74 -12.77
CA PRO A 137 -3.98 -7.88 -12.56
C PRO A 137 -3.50 -6.99 -11.40
N PHE A 138 -2.68 -7.55 -10.53
CA PHE A 138 -1.94 -6.81 -9.50
C PHE A 138 -0.47 -6.69 -9.93
N ILE A 139 -0.02 -5.48 -10.28
CA ILE A 139 1.26 -5.25 -10.94
C ILE A 139 2.08 -4.23 -10.16
N ILE A 140 3.35 -4.57 -9.88
CA ILE A 140 4.37 -3.64 -9.41
C ILE A 140 5.43 -3.50 -10.52
N ALA A 141 5.54 -2.31 -11.08
CA ALA A 141 6.51 -1.99 -12.13
C ALA A 141 7.55 -0.99 -11.61
N ALA A 142 8.83 -1.28 -11.82
CA ALA A 142 9.90 -0.31 -11.60
C ALA A 142 10.32 0.25 -12.96
N PHE A 143 10.13 1.55 -13.16
CA PHE A 143 10.61 2.23 -14.35
C PHE A 143 11.94 2.88 -14.00
N GLN A 144 13.02 2.43 -14.63
CA GLN A 144 14.30 3.10 -14.49
C GLN A 144 14.30 4.36 -15.35
N GLU A 145 14.51 5.51 -14.70
CA GLU A 145 14.94 6.82 -15.23
C GLU A 145 15.04 6.86 -16.77
N GLU A 146 13.90 7.05 -17.44
CA GLU A 146 13.87 7.32 -18.88
C GLU A 146 14.77 8.53 -19.22
N ASP A 147 14.94 9.44 -18.27
CA ASP A 147 15.79 10.63 -18.35
C ASP A 147 17.26 10.33 -18.68
N ARG A 148 17.84 9.24 -18.18
CA ARG A 148 19.23 8.88 -18.52
C ARG A 148 19.35 8.37 -19.95
N LEU A 149 18.37 7.60 -20.42
CA LEU A 149 18.32 7.10 -21.78
C LEU A 149 18.07 8.23 -22.77
N ILE A 150 17.13 9.13 -22.47
CA ILE A 150 16.81 10.31 -23.28
C ILE A 150 18.05 11.19 -23.43
N ARG A 151 18.74 11.50 -22.32
CA ARG A 151 19.97 12.32 -22.35
C ARG A 151 21.08 11.67 -23.18
N TYR A 152 21.26 10.36 -23.07
CA TYR A 152 22.25 9.63 -23.89
C TYR A 152 21.97 9.74 -25.40
N PHE A 153 20.70 9.59 -25.82
CA PHE A 153 20.32 9.74 -27.22
C PHE A 153 20.43 11.20 -27.71
N GLN A 154 20.10 12.18 -26.88
CA GLN A 154 20.27 13.61 -27.22
C GLN A 154 21.73 13.99 -27.47
N TRP A 155 22.67 13.48 -26.66
CA TRP A 155 24.11 13.70 -26.87
C TRP A 155 24.61 13.07 -28.18
N ARG A 156 24.11 11.88 -28.55
CA ARG A 156 24.46 11.27 -29.85
C ARG A 156 23.89 12.05 -31.03
N ALA A 157 22.64 12.51 -30.94
CA ALA A 157 22.02 13.30 -32.00
C ALA A 157 22.76 14.63 -32.22
N THR A 158 23.12 15.33 -31.15
CA THR A 158 23.89 16.58 -31.22
C THR A 158 25.30 16.35 -31.77
N ALA A 159 25.98 15.28 -31.37
CA ALA A 159 27.29 14.91 -31.94
C ALA A 159 27.23 14.63 -33.46
N CYS A 160 26.21 13.88 -33.92
CA CYS A 160 26.00 13.64 -35.35
C CYS A 160 25.73 14.92 -36.13
N LEU A 161 24.92 15.83 -35.59
CA LEU A 161 24.61 17.11 -36.23
C LEU A 161 25.86 17.98 -36.36
N LEU A 162 26.68 18.09 -35.30
CA LEU A 162 27.96 18.80 -35.35
C LEU A 162 28.92 18.19 -36.38
N ALA A 163 29.04 16.86 -36.41
CA ALA A 163 29.88 16.18 -37.39
C ALA A 163 29.43 16.48 -38.85
N ALA A 164 28.12 16.49 -39.10
CA ALA A 164 27.57 16.83 -40.41
C ALA A 164 27.87 18.28 -40.82
N VAL A 165 27.75 19.24 -39.88
CA VAL A 165 28.06 20.65 -40.12
C VAL A 165 29.55 20.85 -40.41
N ILE A 166 30.43 20.20 -39.64
CA ILE A 166 31.90 20.26 -39.86
C ILE A 166 32.25 19.65 -41.21
N ALA A 167 31.69 18.49 -41.55
CA ALA A 167 31.91 17.85 -42.85
C ALA A 167 31.43 18.74 -44.01
N GLY A 168 30.24 19.34 -43.90
CA GLY A 168 29.71 20.27 -44.90
C GLY A 168 30.57 21.53 -45.06
N GLY A 169 31.04 22.11 -43.95
CA GLY A 169 31.93 23.27 -43.98
C GLY A 169 33.29 22.97 -44.61
N LEU A 170 33.87 21.80 -44.31
CA LEU A 170 35.12 21.34 -44.95
C LEU A 170 34.95 21.11 -46.46
N LEU A 171 33.78 20.64 -46.88
CA LEU A 171 33.45 20.41 -48.29
C LEU A 171 33.29 21.75 -49.03
N LEU A 172 32.65 22.74 -48.42
CA LEU A 172 32.54 24.10 -48.96
C LEU A 172 33.89 24.83 -49.01
N TYR A 173 34.77 24.61 -48.04
CA TYR A 173 36.11 25.22 -48.03
C TYR A 173 37.05 24.62 -49.09
N ARG A 174 36.77 23.39 -49.55
CA ARG A 174 37.57 22.69 -50.57
C ARG A 174 37.11 22.96 -52.01
N LEU A 175 35.96 23.61 -52.22
CA LEU A 175 35.41 23.95 -53.52
C LEU A 175 35.82 25.37 -53.95
#